data_AF-A0A7R9W4E9-F1
#
_entry.id   AF-A0A7R9W4E9-F1
#
_cell.length_a   1.000
_cell.length_b   1.000
_cell.length_c   1.000
_cell.angle_alpha   90.00
_cell.angle_beta   90.00
_cell.angle_gamma   90.00
#
_symmetry.space_group_name_H-M   'P 1'
#
loop_
_entity.id
_entity.type
_entity.pdbx_description
1 polymer ?
#
loop_
_entity_poly.entity_id
_entity_poly.type
_entity_poly.pdbx_seq_one_letter_code
_entity_poly.pdbx_strand_id
1 'polypeptide(L)'
;RPIRLVCGGDAMDHITGKVILREAYETVSSWRRKDPIEVGSGITIIGYDPYWKDEISDEEFEKEAAELLIRGYRIKSKENLANFREFENCFGRNGAGQTEMKRMPLGQGCVDCCFDIGEKNFCHMCGAYPAQRSHAATHRYDSEMKKLVPISD
;
A
#
# COMPACT_ATOMS: atom_id res chain seq x y z
N ARG A 1 19.86 0.84 -9.60
CA ARG A 1 21.30 0.87 -9.90
C ARG A 1 21.85 2.17 -9.33
N PRO A 2 22.94 2.14 -8.55
CA PRO A 2 23.58 3.37 -8.07
C PRO A 2 24.13 4.17 -9.27
N ILE A 3 24.08 5.49 -9.16
CA ILE A 3 24.73 6.43 -10.07
C ILE A 3 25.88 7.12 -9.33
N ARG A 4 26.84 7.67 -10.05
CA ARG A 4 27.95 8.43 -9.46
C ARG A 4 27.75 9.92 -9.73
N LEU A 5 27.67 10.71 -8.66
CA LEU A 5 27.59 12.17 -8.72
C LEU A 5 28.96 12.76 -8.37
N VAL A 6 29.32 13.87 -9.01
CA VAL A 6 30.55 14.62 -8.71
C VAL A 6 30.15 16.01 -8.24
N CYS A 7 30.54 16.39 -7.03
CA CYS A 7 30.27 17.71 -6.46
C CYS A 7 31.58 18.30 -5.94
N GLY A 8 32.02 19.43 -6.51
CA GLY A 8 33.27 20.09 -6.06
C GLY A 8 34.55 19.25 -6.25
N GLY A 9 34.53 18.23 -7.10
CA GLY A 9 35.65 17.30 -7.32
C GLY A 9 35.51 15.98 -6.54
N ASP A 10 34.60 15.91 -5.57
CA ASP A 10 34.35 14.70 -4.79
C ASP A 10 33.29 13.83 -5.48
N ALA A 11 33.62 12.57 -5.70
CA ALA A 11 32.70 11.58 -6.24
C ALA A 11 31.93 10.89 -5.11
N MET A 12 30.60 10.82 -5.23
CA MET A 12 29.73 10.10 -4.31
C MET A 12 28.80 9.15 -5.06
N ASP A 13 28.58 7.97 -4.49
CA ASP A 13 27.59 7.04 -4.98
C ASP A 13 26.20 7.45 -4.46
N HIS A 14 25.21 7.47 -5.36
CA HIS A 14 23.88 7.97 -5.06
C HIS A 14 22.81 7.05 -5.65
N ILE A 15 21.71 6.85 -4.93
CA ILE A 15 20.56 6.08 -5.39
C ILE A 15 19.39 7.03 -5.53
N THR A 16 18.90 7.19 -6.76
CA THR A 16 17.75 8.06 -7.03
C THR A 16 16.94 7.54 -8.22
N GLY A 17 15.65 7.88 -8.22
CA GLY A 17 14.79 7.73 -9.39
C GLY A 17 14.84 8.97 -10.29
N LYS A 18 14.17 8.87 -11.45
CA LYS A 18 13.98 9.99 -12.39
C LYS A 18 15.29 10.59 -12.92
N VAL A 19 16.33 9.79 -13.15
CA VAL A 19 17.67 10.25 -13.59
C VAL A 19 17.59 11.17 -14.81
N ILE A 20 16.91 10.75 -15.88
CA ILE A 20 16.77 11.54 -17.12
C ILE A 20 16.15 12.93 -16.84
N LEU A 21 15.15 13.01 -15.95
CA LEU A 21 14.52 14.29 -15.60
C LEU A 21 15.47 15.19 -14.81
N ARG A 22 16.30 14.61 -13.94
CA ARG A 22 17.27 15.34 -13.11
C ARG A 22 18.44 15.87 -13.94
N GLU A 23 18.85 15.14 -14.96
CA GLU A 23 19.86 15.57 -15.95
C GLU A 23 19.30 16.64 -16.90
N ALA A 24 18.04 16.48 -17.35
CA ALA A 24 17.42 17.44 -18.27
C ALA A 24 17.19 18.82 -17.63
N TYR A 25 17.00 18.88 -16.32
CA TYR A 25 16.78 20.11 -15.57
C TYR A 25 17.75 20.21 -14.40
N GLU A 26 18.97 20.67 -14.67
CA GLU A 26 20.02 20.77 -13.65
C GLU A 26 19.89 22.04 -12.80
N THR A 27 19.62 21.84 -11.52
CA THR A 27 19.47 22.87 -10.48
C THR A 27 20.18 22.40 -9.22
N VAL A 28 20.37 23.30 -8.26
CA VAL A 28 20.92 22.95 -6.93
C VAL A 28 20.13 21.84 -6.21
N SER A 29 18.86 21.65 -6.58
CA SER A 29 17.95 20.67 -5.97
C SER A 29 17.78 19.39 -6.81
N SER A 30 18.37 19.33 -8.00
CA SER A 30 18.10 18.26 -8.97
C SER A 30 18.59 16.89 -8.51
N TRP A 31 19.52 16.85 -7.57
CA TRP A 31 20.04 15.61 -6.98
C TRP A 31 19.60 15.40 -5.53
N ARG A 32 18.62 16.18 -5.05
CA ARG A 32 18.06 16.00 -3.70
C ARG A 32 17.46 14.60 -3.57
N ARG A 33 17.82 13.92 -2.47
CA ARG A 33 17.20 12.65 -2.07
C ARG A 33 15.70 12.86 -1.85
N LYS A 34 14.93 11.85 -2.27
CA LYS A 34 13.53 11.77 -1.90
C LYS A 34 13.47 11.17 -0.50
N ASP A 35 13.19 11.99 0.48
CA ASP A 35 12.88 11.53 1.83
C ASP A 35 11.44 10.97 1.86
N PRO A 36 11.12 10.07 2.79
CA PRO A 36 9.73 9.73 3.11
C PRO A 36 8.91 11.00 3.35
N ILE A 37 7.61 10.97 2.99
CA ILE A 37 6.77 12.17 3.07
C ILE A 37 6.70 12.71 4.50
N GLU A 38 6.75 11.80 5.48
CA GLU A 38 6.73 12.05 6.91
C GLU A 38 7.93 12.89 7.35
N VAL A 39 9.12 12.54 6.87
CA VAL A 39 10.35 13.30 7.11
C VAL A 39 10.28 14.66 6.42
N GLY A 40 9.73 14.70 5.20
CA GLY A 40 9.56 15.93 4.43
C GLY A 40 8.54 16.91 5.03
N SER A 41 7.52 16.41 5.73
CA SER A 41 6.49 17.21 6.41
C SER A 41 6.81 17.53 7.87
N GLY A 42 7.93 17.02 8.40
CA GLY A 42 8.37 17.28 9.77
C GLY A 42 7.62 16.46 10.83
N ILE A 43 6.99 15.35 10.45
CA ILE A 43 6.25 14.47 11.36
C ILE A 43 7.03 13.18 11.64
N THR A 44 6.78 12.59 12.81
CA THR A 44 7.27 11.25 13.15
C THR A 44 6.66 10.22 12.20
N ILE A 45 7.40 9.16 11.87
CA ILE A 45 6.91 8.09 11.00
C ILE A 45 5.77 7.34 11.71
N ILE A 46 4.54 7.58 11.26
CA ILE A 46 3.31 7.08 11.88
C ILE A 46 3.25 5.54 11.88
N GLY A 47 3.73 4.88 10.82
CA GLY A 47 3.62 3.42 10.69
C GLY A 47 4.43 2.60 11.70
N TYR A 48 5.40 3.20 12.38
CA TYR A 48 6.18 2.59 13.47
C TYR A 48 5.96 3.32 14.81
N ASP A 49 4.95 4.17 14.88
CA ASP A 49 4.69 5.04 16.02
C ASP A 49 4.16 4.21 17.20
N PRO A 50 4.75 4.34 18.40
CA PRO A 50 4.18 3.82 19.65
C PRO A 50 2.70 4.17 19.85
N TYR A 51 2.24 5.30 19.30
CA TYR A 51 0.85 5.75 19.29
C TYR A 51 -0.15 4.61 19.01
N TRP A 52 0.11 3.79 17.99
CA TRP A 52 -0.84 2.73 17.63
C TRP A 52 -0.94 1.61 18.66
N LYS A 53 0.06 1.44 19.54
CA LYS A 53 -0.02 0.45 20.62
C LYS A 53 -1.01 0.86 21.70
N ASP A 54 -1.18 2.17 21.90
CA ASP A 54 -2.10 2.71 22.89
C ASP A 54 -3.54 2.79 22.35
N GLU A 55 -3.69 2.96 21.04
CA GLU A 55 -5.01 3.01 20.37
C GLU A 55 -5.61 1.64 20.05
N ILE A 56 -4.77 0.67 19.66
CA ILE A 56 -5.22 -0.68 19.25
C ILE A 56 -4.32 -1.70 19.92
N SER A 57 -4.90 -2.57 20.76
CA SER A 57 -4.13 -3.66 21.40
C SER A 57 -3.68 -4.71 20.37
N ASP A 58 -2.65 -5.50 20.72
CA ASP A 58 -2.20 -6.57 19.83
C ASP A 58 -3.28 -7.65 19.66
N GLU A 59 -4.01 -8.01 20.72
CA GLU A 59 -5.10 -8.99 20.64
C GLU A 59 -6.28 -8.50 19.77
N GLU A 60 -6.65 -7.22 19.90
CA GLU A 60 -7.69 -6.59 19.08
C GLU A 60 -7.30 -6.57 17.60
N PHE A 61 -6.04 -6.20 17.32
CA PHE A 61 -5.51 -6.18 15.96
C PHE A 61 -5.55 -7.57 15.32
N GLU A 62 -5.04 -8.59 16.01
CA GLU A 62 -4.99 -9.96 15.49
C GLU A 62 -6.39 -10.50 15.19
N LYS A 63 -7.33 -10.30 16.12
CA LYS A 63 -8.71 -10.73 15.96
C LYS A 63 -9.37 -10.08 14.75
N GLU A 64 -9.34 -8.75 14.66
CA GLU A 64 -10.01 -8.04 13.57
C GLU A 64 -9.32 -8.26 12.22
N ALA A 65 -7.99 -8.33 12.19
CA ALA A 65 -7.27 -8.67 10.98
C ALA A 65 -7.68 -10.07 10.46
N ALA A 66 -7.87 -11.05 11.35
CA ALA A 66 -8.35 -12.38 10.97
C ALA A 66 -9.79 -12.36 10.43
N GLU A 67 -10.69 -11.63 11.09
CA GLU A 67 -12.09 -11.44 10.62
C GLU A 67 -12.15 -10.74 9.26
N LEU A 68 -11.32 -9.72 9.06
CA LEU A 68 -11.20 -8.98 7.80
C LEU A 68 -10.56 -9.83 6.70
N LEU A 69 -9.62 -10.72 7.04
CA LEU A 69 -9.02 -11.66 6.10
C LEU A 69 -10.06 -12.64 5.53
N ILE A 70 -10.96 -13.16 6.37
CA ILE A 70 -12.09 -13.99 5.94
C ILE A 70 -13.00 -13.21 4.98
N ARG A 71 -13.14 -11.91 5.21
CA ARG A 71 -13.88 -11.00 4.33
C ARG A 71 -13.10 -10.62 3.07
N GLY A 72 -11.84 -11.04 2.94
CA GLY A 72 -10.96 -10.79 1.79
C GLY A 72 -10.20 -9.46 1.82
N TYR A 73 -9.95 -8.90 3.00
CA TYR A 73 -9.08 -7.73 3.18
C TYR A 73 -7.81 -8.15 3.92
N ARG A 74 -6.65 -7.77 3.36
CA ARG A 74 -5.36 -8.00 4.02
C ARG A 74 -4.95 -6.74 4.77
N ILE A 75 -5.07 -6.78 6.09
CA ILE A 75 -4.60 -5.72 6.98
C ILE A 75 -3.18 -6.03 7.44
N LYS A 76 -2.23 -5.13 7.17
CA LYS A 76 -0.79 -5.37 7.40
C LYS A 76 -0.23 -4.70 8.66
N SER A 77 -0.95 -3.73 9.22
CA SER A 77 -0.52 -2.94 10.39
C SER A 77 -1.72 -2.35 11.13
N LYS A 78 -1.51 -1.91 12.38
CA LYS A 78 -2.53 -1.22 13.18
C LYS A 78 -3.02 0.08 12.56
N GLU A 79 -2.11 0.87 11.99
CA GLU A 79 -2.46 2.04 11.16
C GLU A 79 -3.41 1.65 10.02
N ASN A 80 -3.11 0.55 9.33
CA ASN A 80 -3.97 0.08 8.25
C ASN A 80 -5.36 -0.35 8.78
N LEU A 81 -5.45 -0.93 9.98
CA LEU A 81 -6.72 -1.26 10.62
C LEU A 81 -7.52 0.01 10.98
N ALA A 82 -6.87 1.01 11.58
CA ALA A 82 -7.50 2.29 11.91
C ALA A 82 -8.06 2.99 10.66
N ASN A 83 -7.25 3.08 9.60
CA ASN A 83 -7.68 3.63 8.32
C ASN A 83 -8.84 2.82 7.70
N PHE A 84 -8.84 1.50 7.87
CA PHE A 84 -9.93 0.65 7.37
C PHE A 84 -11.24 0.84 8.16
N ARG A 85 -11.17 1.04 9.48
CA ARG A 85 -12.34 1.38 10.30
C ARG A 85 -12.98 2.67 9.81
N GLU A 86 -12.19 3.71 9.58
CA GLU A 86 -12.69 4.97 9.02
C GLU A 86 -13.30 4.80 7.63
N PHE A 87 -12.69 3.97 6.79
CA PHE A 87 -13.29 3.60 5.52
C PHE A 87 -14.68 2.96 5.69
N GLU A 88 -14.87 2.00 6.60
CA GLU A 88 -16.19 1.41 6.84
C GLU A 88 -17.16 2.40 7.50
N ASN A 89 -16.68 3.33 8.32
CA ASN A 89 -17.48 4.40 8.91
C ASN A 89 -18.03 5.35 7.83
N CYS A 90 -17.18 5.75 6.88
CA CYS A 90 -17.56 6.67 5.81
C CYS A 90 -18.43 6.00 4.74
N PHE A 91 -18.08 4.78 4.34
CA PHE A 91 -18.66 4.12 3.16
C PHE A 91 -19.51 2.90 3.51
N GLY A 92 -19.78 2.66 4.79
CA GLY A 92 -20.51 1.49 5.25
C GLY A 92 -19.74 0.19 5.11
N ARG A 93 -20.32 -0.89 5.64
CA ARG A 93 -19.70 -2.22 5.64
C ARG A 93 -19.35 -2.67 4.22
N ASN A 94 -18.11 -3.10 4.01
CA ASN A 94 -17.53 -3.46 2.72
C ASN A 94 -17.57 -2.34 1.66
N GLY A 95 -17.69 -1.08 2.06
CA GLY A 95 -17.87 0.04 1.16
C GLY A 95 -19.22 0.01 0.43
N ALA A 96 -20.27 -0.53 1.04
CA ALA A 96 -21.59 -0.65 0.42
C ALA A 96 -22.20 0.70 0.00
N GLY A 97 -21.82 1.79 0.66
CA GLY A 97 -22.17 3.16 0.32
C GLY A 97 -21.27 3.80 -0.74
N GLN A 98 -20.26 3.09 -1.25
CA GLN A 98 -19.38 3.64 -2.28
C GLN A 98 -20.06 3.60 -3.65
N THR A 99 -20.16 4.76 -4.30
CA THR A 99 -20.94 4.92 -5.55
C THR A 99 -20.08 4.78 -6.81
N GLU A 100 -18.79 5.12 -6.72
CA GLU A 100 -17.89 5.15 -7.89
C GLU A 100 -17.15 3.82 -8.11
N MET A 101 -16.92 3.05 -7.05
CA MET A 101 -16.14 1.82 -7.10
C MET A 101 -16.91 0.69 -6.44
N LYS A 102 -17.21 -0.33 -7.24
CA LYS A 102 -17.92 -1.50 -6.76
C LYS A 102 -16.93 -2.51 -6.21
N ARG A 103 -17.23 -3.04 -5.02
CA ARG A 103 -16.53 -4.23 -4.53
C ARG A 103 -17.00 -5.47 -5.29
N MET A 104 -16.06 -6.17 -5.91
CA MET A 104 -16.30 -7.40 -6.64
C MET A 104 -16.28 -8.62 -5.69
N PRO A 105 -16.84 -9.76 -6.11
CA PRO A 105 -16.69 -11.01 -5.38
C PRO A 105 -15.22 -11.36 -5.09
N LEU A 106 -14.97 -12.14 -4.04
CA LEU A 106 -13.63 -12.59 -3.71
C LEU A 106 -12.98 -13.30 -4.90
N GLY A 107 -11.71 -12.97 -5.16
CA GLY A 107 -11.00 -13.47 -6.34
C GLY A 107 -11.25 -12.68 -7.63
N GLN A 108 -12.09 -11.64 -7.60
CA GLN A 108 -12.28 -10.69 -8.71
C GLN A 108 -11.78 -9.29 -8.32
N GLY A 109 -11.67 -8.39 -9.30
CA GLY A 109 -11.18 -7.01 -9.10
C GLY A 109 -9.72 -6.96 -8.65
N CYS A 110 -9.38 -5.95 -7.83
CA CYS A 110 -8.05 -5.78 -7.25
C CYS A 110 -7.60 -7.04 -6.48
N VAL A 111 -6.32 -7.40 -6.63
CA VAL A 111 -5.68 -8.56 -5.99
C VAL A 111 -5.81 -8.55 -4.46
N ASP A 112 -5.74 -7.38 -3.83
CA ASP A 112 -5.78 -7.22 -2.38
C ASP A 112 -7.18 -6.88 -1.85
N CYS A 113 -7.86 -5.83 -2.33
CA CYS A 113 -9.12 -5.37 -1.74
C CYS A 113 -10.40 -5.80 -2.46
N CYS A 114 -10.27 -6.46 -3.63
CA CYS A 114 -11.37 -6.89 -4.50
C CYS A 114 -12.26 -5.76 -5.04
N PHE A 115 -11.89 -4.48 -4.91
CA PHE A 115 -12.60 -3.40 -5.61
C PHE A 115 -12.33 -3.45 -7.11
N ASP A 116 -13.32 -3.08 -7.91
CA ASP A 116 -13.17 -2.92 -9.34
C ASP A 116 -12.15 -1.80 -9.63
N ILE A 117 -11.15 -2.13 -10.43
CA ILE A 117 -10.09 -1.22 -10.87
C ILE A 117 -10.09 -1.03 -12.39
N GLY A 118 -11.02 -1.67 -13.11
CA GLY A 118 -11.01 -1.76 -14.57
C GLY A 118 -9.68 -2.29 -15.09
N GLU A 119 -9.11 -1.60 -16.08
CA GLU A 119 -7.83 -1.95 -16.72
C GLU A 119 -6.62 -1.31 -16.01
N LYS A 120 -6.80 -0.68 -14.84
CA LYS A 120 -5.70 -0.01 -14.12
C LYS A 120 -4.77 -1.02 -13.46
N ASN A 121 -3.47 -0.71 -13.46
CA ASN A 121 -2.43 -1.51 -12.78
C ASN A 121 -2.20 -1.10 -11.32
N PHE A 122 -2.78 0.00 -10.87
CA PHE A 122 -2.66 0.52 -9.51
C PHE A 122 -4.05 0.66 -8.87
N CYS A 123 -4.20 0.20 -7.64
CA CYS A 123 -5.47 0.31 -6.93
C CYS A 123 -5.49 1.60 -6.10
N HIS A 124 -6.36 2.54 -6.45
CA HIS A 124 -6.55 3.77 -5.67
C HIS A 124 -7.20 3.54 -4.30
N MET A 125 -7.86 2.39 -4.10
CA MET A 125 -8.49 2.05 -2.83
C MET A 125 -7.50 1.53 -1.80
N CYS A 126 -6.56 0.66 -2.19
CA CYS A 126 -5.66 -0.01 -1.24
C CYS A 126 -4.17 0.14 -1.56
N GLY A 127 -3.81 0.83 -2.63
CA GLY A 127 -2.42 1.06 -3.02
C GLY A 127 -1.70 -0.14 -3.65
N ALA A 128 -2.38 -1.26 -3.90
CA ALA A 128 -1.76 -2.44 -4.50
C ALA A 128 -1.15 -2.12 -5.89
N TYR A 129 0.06 -2.65 -6.14
CA TYR A 129 0.74 -2.61 -7.43
C TYR A 129 1.65 -3.85 -7.61
N PRO A 130 1.50 -4.63 -8.70
CA PRO A 130 0.40 -4.53 -9.66
C PRO A 130 -0.92 -4.96 -9.00
N ALA A 131 -1.98 -4.20 -9.25
CA ALA A 131 -3.30 -4.41 -8.65
C ALA A 131 -4.10 -5.51 -9.36
N GLN A 132 -3.76 -5.83 -10.61
CA GLN A 132 -4.45 -6.84 -11.41
C GLN A 132 -4.02 -8.24 -11.00
N ARG A 133 -5.00 -9.16 -10.92
CA ARG A 133 -4.75 -10.55 -10.51
C ARG A 133 -3.92 -11.34 -11.51
N SER A 134 -3.99 -11.02 -12.79
CA SER A 134 -3.23 -11.68 -13.86
C SER A 134 -1.72 -11.39 -13.83
N HIS A 135 -1.26 -10.36 -13.10
CA HIS A 135 0.13 -9.92 -13.17
C HIS A 135 0.98 -10.11 -11.90
N ALA A 136 0.40 -10.49 -10.75
CA ALA A 136 1.18 -10.86 -9.55
C ALA A 136 0.37 -11.55 -8.44
N ALA A 137 -0.78 -12.19 -8.73
CA ALA A 137 -1.50 -12.86 -7.64
C ALA A 137 -0.72 -14.11 -7.18
N THR A 138 0.11 -13.95 -6.15
CA THR A 138 0.77 -15.08 -5.49
C THR A 138 -0.22 -15.90 -4.67
N HIS A 139 -1.41 -15.37 -4.38
CA HIS A 139 -2.42 -16.00 -3.52
C HIS A 139 -3.86 -15.75 -4.01
N ARG A 140 -4.74 -16.76 -3.90
CA ARG A 140 -6.20 -16.69 -4.10
C ARG A 140 -6.94 -16.94 -2.78
N TYR A 141 -8.14 -16.41 -2.61
CA TYR A 141 -8.98 -16.76 -1.47
C TYR A 141 -9.63 -18.12 -1.71
N ASP A 142 -9.31 -19.10 -0.86
CA ASP A 142 -9.92 -20.42 -0.89
C ASP A 142 -11.18 -20.41 -0.02
N SER A 143 -12.34 -20.63 -0.64
CA SER A 143 -13.63 -20.59 0.03
C SER A 143 -13.85 -21.75 1.00
N GLU A 144 -13.20 -22.90 0.78
CA GLU A 144 -13.32 -24.08 1.63
C GLU A 144 -12.42 -23.93 2.86
N MET A 145 -11.18 -23.49 2.65
CA MET A 145 -10.22 -23.26 3.73
C MET A 145 -10.41 -21.92 4.45
N LYS A 146 -11.28 -21.04 3.91
CA LYS A 146 -11.54 -19.68 4.40
C LYS A 146 -10.26 -18.86 4.63
N LYS A 147 -9.28 -19.01 3.74
CA LYS A 147 -7.97 -18.35 3.84
C LYS A 147 -7.42 -18.00 2.47
N LEU A 148 -6.49 -17.06 2.42
CA LEU A 148 -5.66 -16.84 1.24
C LEU A 148 -4.68 -18.01 1.11
N VAL A 149 -4.77 -18.76 0.02
CA VAL A 149 -3.84 -19.84 -0.35
C VAL A 149 -2.96 -19.38 -1.50
N PRO A 150 -1.71 -19.83 -1.61
CA PRO A 150 -0.90 -19.56 -2.79
C PRO A 150 -1.61 -20.00 -4.06
N ILE A 151 -1.49 -19.23 -5.14
CA ILE A 151 -1.86 -19.72 -6.48
C ILE A 151 -0.72 -20.66 -6.87
N SER A 152 -0.98 -21.97 -6.86
CA SER A 152 -0.05 -22.96 -7.41
C SER A 152 0.02 -22.81 -8.93
N ASP A 153 1.22 -22.91 -9.48
CA ASP A 153 1.43 -23.12 -10.93
C ASP A 153 0.70 -24.37 -11.43
#